data_AF-A0A8J7CD20-F1
#
_entry.id   AF-A0A8J7CD20-F1
#
_cell.length_a   1.000
_cell.length_b   1.000
_cell.length_c   1.000
_cell.angle_alpha   90.00
_cell.angle_beta   90.00
_cell.angle_gamma   90.00
#
_symmetry.space_group_name_H-M   'P 1'
#
loop_
_entity.id
_entity.type
_entity.pdbx_description
1 polymer ?
#
loop_
_entity_poly.entity_id
_entity_poly.type
_entity_poly.pdbx_seq_one_letter_code
_entity_poly.pdbx_strand_id
1 'polypeptide(L)'
;MGEGGFRRRLIQAGCLLLVLAILGSIVAVAVFAWRSYRDHQTDAENPAARLEQALEILGGDRLPGGYHAMAAMKMPGILRGVVLSDAPPGENGRIDRFDSGLFLYMESRGKEITLVDLLNMWPGELGLEPGDRLQDGTIHHSGVEIGYRSARGSLIHGHRRLDGVFAELSFQCVEGGRQRAGMWFKTAPVRTAISPMPWVTALLGGPADLSAVERFTGAMDPCGE
;
A
#
# COMPACT_ATOMS: atom_id res chain seq x y z
N MET A 1 -42.31 20.04 -53.55
CA MET A 1 -41.00 20.38 -52.95
C MET A 1 -41.27 20.51 -51.46
N GLY A 2 -40.87 19.66 -50.52
CA GLY A 2 -39.74 18.75 -50.38
C GLY A 2 -39.32 18.72 -48.89
N GLU A 3 -40.26 18.84 -47.95
CA GLU A 3 -39.98 19.04 -46.51
C GLU A 3 -39.26 17.85 -45.86
N GLY A 4 -39.35 16.65 -46.45
CA GLY A 4 -38.65 15.45 -45.95
C GLY A 4 -37.13 15.48 -46.09
N GLY A 5 -36.58 16.28 -47.01
CA GLY A 5 -35.13 16.33 -47.25
C GLY A 5 -34.35 17.05 -46.16
N PHE A 6 -34.93 18.09 -45.57
CA PHE A 6 -34.27 18.92 -44.56
C PHE A 6 -34.11 18.18 -43.22
N ARG A 7 -35.15 17.46 -42.77
CA ARG A 7 -35.09 16.66 -41.54
C ARG A 7 -34.05 15.54 -41.58
N ARG A 8 -33.88 14.87 -42.73
CA ARG A 8 -32.86 13.81 -42.88
C ARG A 8 -31.44 14.36 -42.78
N ARG A 9 -31.16 15.55 -43.32
CA ARG A 9 -29.84 16.20 -43.23
C ARG A 9 -29.50 16.64 -41.82
N LEU A 10 -30.48 17.15 -41.05
CA LEU A 10 -30.29 17.50 -39.63
C LEU A 10 -29.96 16.27 -38.77
N ILE A 11 -30.66 15.15 -39.00
CA ILE A 11 -30.39 13.90 -38.26
C ILE A 11 -28.99 13.35 -38.59
N GLN A 12 -28.59 13.36 -39.87
CA GLN A 12 -27.26 12.92 -40.28
C GLN A 12 -26.14 13.79 -39.68
N ALA A 13 -26.32 15.11 -39.64
CA ALA A 13 -25.35 16.02 -39.02
C ALA A 13 -25.25 15.82 -37.50
N GLY A 14 -26.38 15.60 -36.82
CA GLY A 14 -26.40 15.34 -35.38
C GLY A 14 -25.69 14.03 -34.99
N CYS A 15 -25.91 12.95 -35.74
CA CYS A 15 -25.21 11.69 -35.50
C CYS A 15 -23.70 11.81 -35.71
N LEU A 16 -23.26 12.52 -36.75
CA LEU A 16 -21.83 12.73 -36.99
C LEU A 16 -21.18 13.52 -35.84
N LEU A 17 -21.83 14.58 -35.36
CA LEU A 17 -21.33 15.39 -34.26
C LEU A 17 -21.27 14.59 -32.95
N LEU A 18 -22.26 13.74 -32.68
CA LEU A 18 -22.26 12.84 -31.52
C LEU A 18 -21.11 11.84 -31.59
N VAL A 19 -20.88 11.21 -32.75
CA VAL A 19 -19.77 10.26 -32.94
C VAL A 19 -18.42 10.96 -32.75
N LEU A 20 -18.26 12.17 -33.29
CA LEU A 20 -17.04 12.96 -33.10
C LEU A 20 -16.84 13.37 -31.64
N ALA A 21 -17.90 13.72 -30.91
CA ALA A 21 -17.82 14.03 -29.49
C ALA A 21 -17.41 12.81 -28.66
N ILE A 22 -17.96 11.62 -28.96
CA ILE A 22 -17.59 10.37 -28.30
C ILE A 22 -16.12 10.04 -28.59
N LEU A 23 -15.69 10.07 -29.86
CA LEU A 23 -14.29 9.83 -30.24
C LEU A 23 -13.35 10.83 -29.56
N GLY A 24 -13.72 12.12 -29.55
CA GLY A 24 -12.96 13.16 -28.86
C GLY A 24 -12.82 12.89 -27.36
N SER A 25 -13.90 12.43 -26.69
CA SER A 25 -13.86 12.08 -25.27
C SER A 25 -12.95 10.89 -24.98
N ILE A 26 -12.98 9.86 -25.82
CA ILE A 26 -12.11 8.67 -25.68
C ILE A 26 -10.64 9.07 -25.84
N VAL A 27 -10.32 9.89 -26.84
CA VAL A 27 -8.95 10.40 -27.06
C VAL A 27 -8.49 11.25 -25.88
N ALA A 28 -9.36 12.13 -25.37
CA ALA A 28 -9.03 12.96 -24.21
C ALA A 28 -8.71 12.12 -22.96
N VAL A 29 -9.53 11.10 -22.67
CA VAL A 29 -9.31 10.16 -21.56
C VAL A 29 -8.01 9.36 -21.75
N ALA A 30 -7.74 8.88 -22.97
CA ALA A 30 -6.53 8.12 -23.27
C ALA A 30 -5.25 8.97 -23.08
N VAL A 31 -5.26 10.22 -23.54
CA VAL A 31 -4.12 11.15 -23.38
C VAL A 31 -3.92 11.51 -21.90
N PHE A 32 -5.02 11.74 -21.16
CA PHE A 32 -4.96 12.01 -19.72
C PHE A 32 -4.37 10.82 -18.96
N ALA A 33 -4.85 9.60 -19.22
CA ALA A 33 -4.34 8.39 -18.60
C ALA A 33 -2.86 8.16 -18.91
N TRP A 34 -2.44 8.37 -20.16
CA TRP A 34 -1.03 8.24 -20.56
C TRP A 34 -0.12 9.26 -19.87
N ARG A 35 -0.55 10.51 -19.75
CA ARG A 35 0.20 11.55 -19.02
C ARG A 35 0.33 11.22 -17.54
N SER A 36 -0.79 10.94 -16.88
CA SER A 36 -0.81 10.53 -15.47
C SER A 36 0.09 9.32 -15.22
N TYR A 37 0.05 8.31 -16.10
CA TYR A 37 0.92 7.14 -15.99
C TYR A 37 2.42 7.49 -16.09
N ARG A 38 2.79 8.43 -16.97
CA ARG A 38 4.18 8.85 -17.14
C ARG A 38 4.68 9.66 -15.95
N ASP A 39 3.83 10.54 -15.42
CA ASP A 39 4.15 11.32 -14.23
C ASP A 39 4.37 10.38 -13.04
N HIS A 40 3.48 9.40 -12.86
CA HIS A 40 3.63 8.37 -11.81
C HIS A 40 4.89 7.50 -11.97
N GLN A 41 5.33 7.18 -13.19
CA GLN A 41 6.60 6.47 -13.36
C GLN A 41 7.80 7.33 -12.96
N THR A 42 7.78 8.61 -13.30
CA THR A 42 8.86 9.54 -12.96
C THR A 42 8.94 9.72 -11.44
N ASP A 43 7.79 9.85 -10.77
CA ASP A 43 7.72 9.94 -9.31
C ASP A 43 8.14 8.63 -8.62
N ALA A 44 7.84 7.48 -9.23
CA ALA A 44 8.25 6.18 -8.71
C ALA A 44 9.77 5.94 -8.75
N GLU A 45 10.48 6.59 -9.68
CA GLU A 45 11.94 6.55 -9.77
C GLU A 45 12.62 7.56 -8.85
N ASN A 46 11.93 8.62 -8.44
CA ASN A 46 12.47 9.64 -7.56
C ASN A 46 12.30 9.25 -6.07
N PRO A 47 13.39 8.92 -5.34
CA PRO A 47 13.29 8.49 -3.94
C PRO A 47 12.72 9.59 -3.03
N ALA A 48 12.95 10.87 -3.34
CA ALA A 48 12.41 11.98 -2.56
C ALA A 48 10.89 12.11 -2.75
N ALA A 49 10.40 11.98 -3.98
CA ALA A 49 8.96 12.02 -4.27
C ALA A 49 8.21 10.85 -3.59
N ARG A 50 8.79 9.65 -3.60
CA ARG A 50 8.21 8.49 -2.88
C ARG A 50 8.19 8.68 -1.38
N LEU A 51 9.23 9.28 -0.81
CA LEU A 51 9.28 9.60 0.62
C LEU A 51 8.17 10.60 0.97
N GLU A 52 8.09 11.71 0.25
CA GLU A 52 7.05 12.73 0.45
C GLU A 52 5.65 12.13 0.36
N GLN A 53 5.38 11.34 -0.69
CA GLN A 53 4.10 10.68 -0.86
C GLN A 53 3.82 9.64 0.23
N ALA A 54 4.82 8.89 0.68
CA ALA A 54 4.66 7.93 1.77
C ALA A 54 4.31 8.65 3.09
N LEU A 55 4.98 9.76 3.39
CA LEU A 55 4.67 10.60 4.57
C LEU A 55 3.26 11.18 4.48
N GLU A 56 2.87 11.69 3.31
CA GLU A 56 1.51 12.22 3.07
C GLU A 56 0.41 11.16 3.26
N ILE A 57 0.67 9.91 2.86
CA ILE A 57 -0.29 8.81 3.02
C ILE A 57 -0.34 8.30 4.47
N LEU A 58 0.81 8.24 5.14
CA LEU A 58 0.91 7.79 6.54
C LEU A 58 0.52 8.89 7.55
N GLY A 59 0.43 10.15 7.11
CA GLY A 59 0.16 11.31 7.96
C GLY A 59 1.28 11.68 8.93
N GLY A 60 2.47 11.08 8.78
CA GLY A 60 3.59 11.28 9.71
C GLY A 60 4.65 12.25 9.17
N ASP A 61 5.43 12.85 10.07
CA ASP A 61 6.58 13.70 9.72
C ASP A 61 7.84 12.90 9.32
N ARG A 62 7.86 11.61 9.63
CA ARG A 62 8.98 10.70 9.36
C ARG A 62 8.50 9.27 9.15
N LEU A 63 9.28 8.48 8.41
CA LEU A 63 9.05 7.05 8.31
C LEU A 63 9.42 6.35 9.63
N PRO A 64 8.86 5.17 9.92
CA PRO A 64 9.35 4.30 10.98
C PRO A 64 10.86 4.05 10.86
N GLY A 65 11.56 4.01 12.00
CA GLY A 65 13.02 3.94 12.02
C GLY A 65 13.60 2.75 11.24
N GLY A 66 14.54 3.03 10.35
CA GLY A 66 15.22 2.01 9.53
C GLY A 66 14.43 1.54 8.30
N TYR A 67 13.27 2.15 8.02
CA TYR A 67 12.48 1.86 6.82
C TYR A 67 12.61 2.97 5.77
N HIS A 68 12.51 2.56 4.51
CA HIS A 68 12.59 3.39 3.33
C HIS A 68 11.35 3.19 2.46
N ALA A 69 10.89 4.25 1.79
CA ALA A 69 9.74 4.18 0.89
C ALA A 69 10.12 3.41 -0.39
N MET A 70 9.65 2.15 -0.47
CA MET A 70 9.84 1.29 -1.64
C MET A 70 8.91 1.73 -2.76
N ALA A 71 7.63 1.92 -2.44
CA ALA A 71 6.68 2.60 -3.30
C ALA A 71 5.51 3.18 -2.52
N ALA A 72 4.90 4.20 -3.10
CA ALA A 72 3.74 4.89 -2.58
C ALA A 72 2.78 5.11 -3.75
N MET A 73 1.48 4.96 -3.52
CA MET A 73 0.47 5.14 -4.53
C MET A 73 -0.77 5.81 -3.95
N LYS A 74 -1.34 6.73 -4.71
CA LYS A 74 -2.54 7.48 -4.34
C LYS A 74 -3.47 7.53 -5.53
N MET A 75 -4.58 6.80 -5.45
CA MET A 75 -5.69 6.89 -6.39
C MET A 75 -6.78 7.74 -5.75
N PRO A 76 -6.98 9.00 -6.22
CA PRO A 76 -7.91 9.95 -5.60
C PRO A 76 -9.29 9.35 -5.37
N GLY A 77 -9.74 9.37 -4.11
CA GLY A 77 -11.06 8.88 -3.70
C GLY A 77 -11.23 7.36 -3.63
N ILE A 78 -10.24 6.58 -4.07
CA ILE A 78 -10.36 5.11 -4.17
C ILE A 78 -9.43 4.41 -3.18
N LEU A 79 -8.12 4.64 -3.31
CA LEU A 79 -7.10 3.88 -2.61
C LEU A 79 -5.89 4.76 -2.30
N ARG A 80 -5.28 4.56 -1.14
CA ARG A 80 -3.92 5.03 -0.85
C ARG A 80 -3.13 3.85 -0.31
N GLY A 81 -1.89 3.69 -0.74
CA GLY A 81 -1.06 2.57 -0.37
C GLY A 81 0.40 2.95 -0.26
N VAL A 82 1.09 2.38 0.73
CA VAL A 82 2.53 2.56 0.92
C VAL A 82 3.15 1.21 1.19
N VAL A 83 4.31 0.97 0.60
CA VAL A 83 5.18 -0.15 0.93
C VAL A 83 6.52 0.42 1.35
N LEU A 84 6.94 0.03 2.54
CA LEU A 84 8.22 0.35 3.11
C LEU A 84 9.09 -0.91 3.21
N SER A 85 10.37 -0.75 2.96
CA SER A 85 11.38 -1.80 3.04
C SER A 85 12.49 -1.36 3.98
N ASP A 86 13.12 -2.29 4.67
CA ASP A 86 14.34 -2.04 5.45
C ASP A 86 15.60 -1.96 4.60
N ALA A 87 15.51 -2.32 3.31
CA ALA A 87 16.62 -2.19 2.38
C ALA A 87 16.78 -0.73 1.94
N PRO A 88 18.02 -0.19 1.88
CA PRO A 88 18.26 1.14 1.34
C PRO A 88 17.98 1.18 -0.17
N PRO A 89 17.67 2.36 -0.73
CA PRO A 89 17.62 2.54 -2.18
C PRO A 89 18.93 2.12 -2.87
N GLY A 90 18.81 1.45 -4.01
CA GLY A 90 19.94 1.15 -4.89
C GLY A 90 20.45 2.38 -5.64
N GLU A 91 21.46 2.19 -6.48
CA GLU A 91 22.07 3.29 -7.27
C GLU A 91 21.08 3.97 -8.22
N ASN A 92 20.09 3.24 -8.72
CA ASN A 92 19.00 3.75 -9.54
C ASN A 92 17.89 4.45 -8.73
N GLY A 93 18.10 4.63 -7.42
CA GLY A 93 17.12 5.18 -6.50
C GLY A 93 15.98 4.22 -6.15
N ARG A 94 15.87 3.04 -6.77
CA ARG A 94 14.77 2.07 -6.55
C ARG A 94 15.12 1.10 -5.41
N ILE A 95 14.08 0.58 -4.78
CA ILE A 95 14.20 -0.54 -3.84
C ILE A 95 13.48 -1.72 -4.48
N ASP A 96 14.26 -2.67 -5.00
CA ASP A 96 13.72 -3.84 -5.71
C ASP A 96 13.64 -5.09 -4.79
N ARG A 97 14.01 -4.95 -3.51
CA ARG A 97 13.99 -6.02 -2.51
C ARG A 97 13.76 -5.47 -1.09
N PHE A 98 13.48 -6.38 -0.16
CA PHE A 98 13.64 -6.13 1.27
C PHE A 98 14.65 -7.14 1.82
N ASP A 99 15.37 -6.76 2.88
CA ASP A 99 16.42 -7.59 3.44
C ASP A 99 15.85 -8.44 4.57
N SER A 100 15.26 -7.80 5.58
CA SER A 100 14.65 -8.47 6.73
C SER A 100 13.27 -7.95 7.08
N GLY A 101 12.82 -6.83 6.51
CA GLY A 101 11.63 -6.12 6.97
C GLY A 101 10.81 -5.52 5.84
N LEU A 102 9.50 -5.77 5.87
CA LEU A 102 8.54 -5.20 4.93
C LEU A 102 7.37 -4.62 5.72
N PHE A 103 6.94 -3.41 5.39
CA PHE A 103 5.69 -2.86 5.90
C PHE A 103 4.82 -2.45 4.74
N LEU A 104 3.55 -2.82 4.77
CA LEU A 104 2.58 -2.39 3.80
C LEU A 104 1.44 -1.71 4.54
N TYR A 105 0.98 -0.58 4.03
CA TYR A 105 -0.16 0.17 4.52
C TYR A 105 -1.14 0.41 3.37
N MET A 106 -2.43 0.33 3.68
CA MET A 106 -3.50 0.57 2.72
C MET A 106 -4.67 1.29 3.37
N GLU A 107 -5.19 2.27 2.65
CA GLU A 107 -6.43 2.98 2.95
C GLU A 107 -7.38 2.81 1.77
N SER A 108 -8.63 2.41 2.01
CA SER A 108 -9.67 2.39 0.97
C SER A 108 -11.03 2.85 1.48
N ARG A 109 -11.89 3.26 0.55
CA ARG A 109 -13.32 3.47 0.81
C ARG A 109 -14.10 2.20 0.47
N GLY A 110 -14.92 1.71 1.40
CA GLY A 110 -15.88 0.65 1.13
C GLY A 110 -15.52 -0.71 1.74
N LYS A 111 -15.22 -1.71 0.89
CA LYS A 111 -15.08 -3.13 1.26
C LYS A 111 -14.01 -3.32 2.35
N GLU A 112 -14.24 -4.32 3.21
CA GLU A 112 -13.22 -4.78 4.13
C GLU A 112 -11.92 -5.15 3.41
N ILE A 113 -10.82 -4.45 3.70
CA ILE A 113 -9.50 -4.79 3.15
C ILE A 113 -8.96 -5.94 3.97
N THR A 114 -8.86 -7.11 3.36
CA THR A 114 -8.15 -8.23 3.99
C THR A 114 -6.66 -8.13 3.70
N LEU A 115 -5.86 -8.80 4.54
CA LEU A 115 -4.43 -8.94 4.32
C LEU A 115 -4.09 -9.57 2.96
N VAL A 116 -4.91 -10.51 2.52
CA VAL A 116 -4.79 -11.17 1.21
C VAL A 116 -5.07 -10.18 0.08
N ASP A 117 -6.10 -9.34 0.22
CA ASP A 117 -6.39 -8.28 -0.76
C ASP A 117 -5.21 -7.30 -0.86
N LEU A 118 -4.59 -6.97 0.28
CA LEU A 118 -3.46 -6.06 0.37
C LEU A 118 -2.23 -6.61 -0.38
N LEU A 119 -1.95 -7.91 -0.24
CA LEU A 119 -0.82 -8.57 -0.91
C LEU A 119 -1.07 -8.76 -2.42
N ASN A 120 -2.28 -9.15 -2.81
CA ASN A 120 -2.66 -9.37 -4.21
C ASN A 120 -2.66 -8.09 -5.05
N MET A 121 -2.77 -6.92 -4.42
CA MET A 121 -2.78 -5.64 -5.12
C MET A 121 -1.37 -5.17 -5.51
N TRP A 122 -0.33 -5.72 -4.88
CA TRP A 122 1.04 -5.31 -5.14
C TRP A 122 1.60 -6.01 -6.38
N PRO A 123 2.37 -5.32 -7.24
CA PRO A 123 3.07 -5.97 -8.33
C PRO A 123 4.14 -6.94 -7.80
N GLY A 124 4.05 -8.19 -8.23
CA GLY A 124 4.86 -9.31 -7.75
C GLY A 124 3.99 -10.31 -6.99
N GLU A 125 4.27 -11.60 -7.15
CA GLU A 125 3.54 -12.67 -6.45
C GLU A 125 3.89 -12.63 -4.96
N LEU A 126 3.27 -11.70 -4.22
CA LEU A 126 3.32 -11.63 -2.77
C LEU A 126 2.22 -12.54 -2.20
N GLY A 127 2.63 -13.60 -1.53
CA GLY A 127 1.74 -14.49 -0.78
C GLY A 127 2.07 -14.43 0.70
N LEU A 128 1.08 -14.66 1.55
CA LEU A 128 1.30 -14.85 2.97
C LEU A 128 0.67 -16.16 3.40
N GLU A 129 1.48 -17.00 4.02
CA GLU A 129 1.02 -18.19 4.70
C GLU A 129 1.04 -17.95 6.22
N PRO A 130 -0.11 -17.63 6.84
CA PRO A 130 -0.18 -17.46 8.26
C PRO A 130 0.05 -18.80 8.98
N GLY A 131 0.83 -18.74 10.05
CA GLY A 131 1.06 -19.84 10.99
C GLY A 131 0.44 -19.53 12.36
N ASP A 132 1.15 -19.91 13.42
CA ASP A 132 0.64 -19.76 14.78
C ASP A 132 0.50 -18.30 15.19
N ARG A 133 -0.68 -17.94 15.72
CA ARG A 133 -0.91 -16.66 16.38
C ARG A 133 -0.02 -16.55 17.62
N LEU A 134 0.60 -15.38 17.79
CA LEU A 134 1.51 -15.09 18.90
C LEU A 134 0.85 -14.20 19.94
N GLN A 135 0.33 -13.04 19.50
CA GLN A 135 -0.25 -12.03 20.38
C GLN A 135 -1.28 -11.19 19.64
N ASP A 136 -2.18 -10.60 20.39
CA ASP A 136 -3.14 -9.60 19.95
C ASP A 136 -3.33 -8.55 21.03
N GLY A 137 -3.79 -7.38 20.62
CA GLY A 137 -4.14 -6.32 21.54
C GLY A 137 -4.52 -5.05 20.81
N THR A 138 -4.55 -3.97 21.58
CA THR A 138 -4.97 -2.65 21.10
C THR A 138 -3.99 -1.60 21.60
N ILE A 139 -3.57 -0.72 20.71
CA ILE A 139 -2.71 0.43 20.99
C ILE A 139 -3.54 1.69 20.81
N HIS A 140 -3.36 2.66 21.70
CA HIS A 140 -3.97 3.98 21.57
C HIS A 140 -2.88 5.00 21.24
N HIS A 141 -2.97 5.62 20.06
CA HIS A 141 -1.98 6.59 19.61
C HIS A 141 -2.68 7.75 18.88
N SER A 142 -2.40 8.99 19.28
CA SER A 142 -2.95 10.20 18.64
C SER A 142 -4.48 10.19 18.48
N GLY A 143 -5.21 9.64 19.47
CA GLY A 143 -6.67 9.51 19.41
C GLY A 143 -7.19 8.40 18.49
N VAL A 144 -6.29 7.62 17.89
CA VAL A 144 -6.60 6.46 17.04
C VAL A 144 -6.49 5.18 17.85
N GLU A 145 -7.51 4.32 17.73
CA GLU A 145 -7.44 2.96 18.23
C GLU A 145 -6.84 2.05 17.14
N ILE A 146 -5.70 1.44 17.44
CA ILE A 146 -4.97 0.55 16.54
C ILE A 146 -5.08 -0.87 17.09
N GLY A 147 -5.89 -1.71 16.44
CA GLY A 147 -5.89 -3.14 16.71
C GLY A 147 -4.63 -3.77 16.11
N TYR A 148 -3.96 -4.65 16.86
CA TYR A 148 -2.84 -5.41 16.32
C TYR A 148 -3.00 -6.91 16.58
N ARG A 149 -2.54 -7.71 15.61
CA ARG A 149 -2.47 -9.16 15.72
C ARG A 149 -1.15 -9.63 15.14
N SER A 150 -0.31 -10.25 15.95
CA SER A 150 0.94 -10.86 15.53
C SER A 150 0.83 -12.37 15.36
N ALA A 151 1.49 -12.89 14.34
CA ALA A 151 1.55 -14.31 14.06
C ALA A 151 2.89 -14.68 13.42
N ARG A 152 3.28 -15.95 13.58
CA ARG A 152 4.31 -16.56 12.75
C ARG A 152 3.74 -16.79 11.37
N GLY A 153 4.59 -16.83 10.37
CA GLY A 153 4.18 -17.22 9.02
C GLY A 153 5.32 -17.13 8.04
N SER A 154 4.97 -17.25 6.77
CA SER A 154 5.93 -17.14 5.68
C SER A 154 5.42 -16.16 4.65
N LEU A 155 6.29 -15.23 4.26
CA LEU A 155 6.07 -14.35 3.13
C LEU A 155 6.64 -15.03 1.87
N ILE A 156 5.80 -15.20 0.87
CA ILE A 156 6.17 -15.72 -0.44
C ILE A 156 6.37 -14.52 -1.35
N HIS A 157 7.51 -14.46 -2.03
CA HIS A 157 7.81 -13.45 -3.03
C HIS A 157 8.39 -14.16 -4.26
N GLY A 158 7.57 -14.35 -5.30
CA GLY A 158 7.90 -15.21 -6.43
C GLY A 158 8.22 -16.62 -5.96
N HIS A 159 9.41 -17.14 -6.28
CA HIS A 159 9.84 -18.49 -5.85
C HIS A 159 10.52 -18.54 -4.48
N ARG A 160 10.64 -17.40 -3.78
CA ARG A 160 11.30 -17.34 -2.47
C ARG A 160 10.25 -17.39 -1.37
N ARG A 161 10.46 -18.27 -0.40
CA ARG A 161 9.73 -18.31 0.87
C ARG A 161 10.62 -17.75 1.97
N LEU A 162 10.10 -16.80 2.73
CA LEU A 162 10.80 -16.17 3.84
C LEU A 162 9.99 -16.37 5.12
N ASP A 163 10.51 -17.18 6.03
CA ASP A 163 9.87 -17.42 7.32
C ASP A 163 10.10 -16.23 8.26
N GLY A 164 9.07 -15.86 9.01
CA GLY A 164 9.13 -14.70 9.86
C GLY A 164 7.95 -14.53 10.80
N VAL A 165 7.82 -13.31 11.30
CA VAL A 165 6.73 -12.85 12.14
C VAL A 165 6.11 -11.64 11.45
N PHE A 166 4.79 -11.58 11.42
CA PHE A 166 4.08 -10.39 10.96
C PHE A 166 3.11 -9.88 12.02
N ALA A 167 2.84 -8.59 11.98
CA ALA A 167 1.74 -7.93 12.67
C ALA A 167 0.76 -7.37 11.64
N GLU A 168 -0.49 -7.80 11.73
CA GLU A 168 -1.63 -7.15 11.11
C GLU A 168 -2.06 -5.98 12.00
N LEU A 169 -2.23 -4.80 11.41
CA LEU A 169 -2.64 -3.57 12.07
C LEU A 169 -3.95 -3.08 11.47
N SER A 170 -4.94 -2.75 12.30
CA SER A 170 -6.19 -2.12 11.88
C SER A 170 -6.33 -0.77 12.58
N PHE A 171 -6.52 0.30 11.80
CA PHE A 171 -6.61 1.66 12.32
C PHE A 171 -8.06 2.11 12.31
N GLN A 172 -8.64 2.31 13.49
CA GLN A 172 -10.01 2.80 13.65
C GLN A 172 -9.99 4.32 13.76
N CYS A 173 -10.39 5.00 12.69
CA CYS A 173 -10.60 6.44 12.70
C CYS A 173 -12.09 6.73 12.90
N VAL A 174 -12.41 7.66 13.79
CA VAL A 174 -13.78 8.11 14.08
C VAL A 174 -14.45 8.70 12.83
N GLU A 175 -13.65 9.28 11.94
CA GLU A 175 -14.12 9.98 10.74
C GLU A 175 -13.71 9.31 9.42
N GLY A 176 -14.59 9.41 8.43
CA GLY A 176 -14.23 9.26 7.02
C GLY A 176 -14.63 7.96 6.33
N GLY A 177 -15.30 7.02 7.01
CA GLY A 177 -15.83 5.78 6.41
C GLY A 177 -14.78 4.97 5.63
N ARG A 178 -13.50 5.19 5.97
CA ARG A 178 -12.33 4.66 5.28
C ARG A 178 -11.70 3.62 6.15
N GLN A 179 -11.47 2.46 5.57
CA GLN A 179 -10.73 1.40 6.21
C GLN A 179 -9.25 1.60 6.00
N ARG A 180 -8.49 1.32 7.04
CA ARG A 180 -7.04 1.49 7.08
C ARG A 180 -6.44 0.25 7.72
N ALA A 181 -5.58 -0.42 6.99
CA ALA A 181 -4.93 -1.64 7.42
C ALA A 181 -3.43 -1.58 7.12
N GLY A 182 -2.64 -2.26 7.93
CA GLY A 182 -1.22 -2.44 7.68
C GLY A 182 -0.76 -3.87 7.97
N MET A 183 0.32 -4.28 7.33
CA MET A 183 1.07 -5.49 7.66
C MET A 183 2.52 -5.13 7.87
N TRP A 184 3.05 -5.41 9.05
CA TRP A 184 4.47 -5.31 9.35
C TRP A 184 5.09 -6.70 9.45
N PHE A 185 5.95 -7.07 8.51
CA PHE A 185 6.66 -8.34 8.47
C PHE A 185 8.14 -8.15 8.80
N LYS A 186 8.69 -9.08 9.58
CA LYS A 186 10.14 -9.27 9.73
C LYS A 186 10.53 -10.74 9.58
N THR A 187 11.63 -11.01 8.88
CA THR A 187 12.19 -12.35 8.77
C THR A 187 12.68 -12.84 10.13
N ALA A 188 12.51 -14.14 10.38
CA ALA A 188 13.12 -14.77 11.54
C ALA A 188 14.64 -14.82 11.33
N PRO A 189 15.46 -14.61 12.37
CA PRO A 189 16.89 -14.83 12.24
C PRO A 189 17.12 -16.27 11.78
N VAL A 190 18.03 -16.43 10.80
CA VAL A 190 18.40 -17.75 10.27
C VAL A 190 18.72 -18.66 11.45
N ARG A 191 18.11 -19.86 11.48
CA ARG A 191 18.39 -20.87 12.50
C ARG A 191 19.87 -21.27 12.42
N THR A 192 20.74 -20.56 13.13
CA THR A 192 22.08 -21.06 13.41
C THR A 192 21.93 -22.20 14.40
N ALA A 193 22.61 -23.32 14.16
CA ALA A 193 22.51 -24.57 14.93
C ALA A 193 22.81 -24.46 16.46
N ILE A 194 23.10 -23.26 16.96
CA ILE A 194 23.66 -23.01 18.30
C ILE A 194 22.64 -22.42 19.27
N SER A 195 21.47 -21.93 18.82
CA SER A 195 20.48 -21.33 19.74
C SER A 195 19.12 -22.03 19.68
N PRO A 196 18.67 -22.67 20.77
CA PRO A 196 17.37 -23.36 20.83
C PRO A 196 16.16 -22.41 20.87
N MET A 197 16.35 -21.08 20.97
CA MET A 197 15.26 -20.10 20.94
C MET A 197 15.49 -18.91 19.96
N PRO A 198 15.64 -19.14 18.64
CA PRO A 198 15.81 -18.06 17.65
C PRO A 198 14.60 -17.11 17.57
N TRP A 199 13.43 -17.57 18.02
CA TRP A 199 12.19 -16.81 17.95
C TRP A 199 12.09 -15.74 19.05
N VAL A 200 12.73 -15.89 20.21
CA VAL A 200 12.66 -14.89 21.30
C VAL A 200 13.31 -13.57 20.88
N THR A 201 14.41 -13.62 20.14
CA THR A 201 15.03 -12.43 19.53
C THR A 201 14.22 -11.85 18.38
N ALA A 202 13.44 -12.66 17.66
CA ALA A 202 12.48 -12.16 16.66
C ALA A 202 11.23 -11.52 17.30
N LEU A 203 10.90 -11.90 18.54
CA LEU A 203 9.88 -11.23 19.33
C LEU A 203 10.37 -9.83 19.71
N LEU A 204 11.55 -9.70 20.32
CA LEU A 204 12.08 -8.42 20.82
C LEU A 204 12.43 -7.43 19.69
N GLY A 205 11.83 -6.25 19.68
CA GLY A 205 12.06 -5.23 18.64
C GLY A 205 11.41 -5.52 17.28
N GLY A 206 10.53 -6.54 17.21
CA GLY A 206 9.84 -6.97 16.00
C GLY A 206 8.32 -6.86 16.09
N PRO A 207 7.59 -7.39 15.09
CA PRO A 207 6.14 -7.27 15.02
C PRO A 207 5.36 -7.99 16.16
N ALA A 208 6.03 -8.80 16.98
CA ALA A 208 5.42 -9.45 18.14
C ALA A 208 5.84 -8.83 19.49
N ASP A 209 6.62 -7.74 19.49
CA ASP A 209 6.89 -6.93 20.68
C ASP A 209 5.99 -5.70 20.65
N LEU A 210 5.04 -5.64 21.60
CA LEU A 210 4.09 -4.54 21.74
C LEU A 210 4.78 -3.17 21.74
N SER A 211 5.85 -3.00 22.51
CA SER A 211 6.56 -1.72 22.57
C SER A 211 7.28 -1.39 21.26
N ALA A 212 7.64 -2.40 20.47
CA ALA A 212 8.16 -2.18 19.12
C ALA A 212 7.05 -1.78 18.14
N VAL A 213 5.87 -2.40 18.23
CA VAL A 213 4.69 -2.01 17.43
C VAL A 213 4.29 -0.58 17.77
N GLU A 214 4.18 -0.21 19.04
CA GLU A 214 3.88 1.15 19.49
C GLU A 214 4.87 2.19 18.95
N ARG A 215 6.18 1.90 19.01
CA ARG A 215 7.21 2.79 18.44
C ARG A 215 7.11 2.88 16.93
N PHE A 216 6.79 1.77 16.26
CA PHE A 216 6.68 1.69 14.81
C PHE A 216 5.47 2.49 14.31
N THR A 217 4.29 2.28 14.91
CA THR A 217 3.07 3.01 14.57
C THR A 217 3.10 4.46 15.06
N GLY A 218 3.87 4.77 16.09
CA GLY A 218 4.01 6.13 16.63
C GLY A 218 4.71 7.13 15.70
N ALA A 219 5.17 6.69 14.53
CA ALA A 219 5.67 7.55 13.45
C ALA A 219 4.57 7.92 12.44
N MET A 220 3.34 7.44 12.62
CA MET A 220 2.24 7.56 11.66
C MET A 220 1.06 8.27 12.33
N ASP A 221 0.32 9.05 11.53
CA ASP A 221 -0.98 9.59 11.91
C ASP A 221 -2.00 9.37 10.76
N PRO A 222 -2.43 8.11 10.54
CA PRO A 222 -3.23 7.75 9.37
C PRO A 222 -4.67 8.32 9.44
N CYS A 223 -5.06 8.87 10.59
CA CYS A 223 -6.34 9.53 10.80
C CYS A 223 -6.25 11.06 10.76
N GLY A 224 -5.06 11.63 10.58
CA GLY A 224 -4.82 13.08 10.63
C GLY A 224 -5.87 13.90 9.87
N GLU A 225 -6.26 15.02 10.49
CA GLU A 225 -7.26 16.00 9.99
C GLU A 225 -6.80 16.72 8.71
#